data_AF-R6JYR9-F1
#
_entry.id   AF-R6JYR9-F1
#
_cell.length_a   1.000
_cell.length_b   1.000
_cell.length_c   1.000
_cell.angle_alpha   90.00
_cell.angle_beta   90.00
_cell.angle_gamma   90.00
#
_symmetry.space_group_name_H-M   'P 1'
#
loop_
_entity.id
_entity.type
_entity.pdbx_description
1 polymer ?
#
loop_
_entity_poly.entity_id
_entity_poly.type
_entity_poly.pdbx_seq_one_letter_code
_entity_poly.pdbx_strand_id
1 'polypeptide(L)'
;MYANAILPDGKDYTFWGKGVSQGHSDAIRRVEGVKDGKQYTIPVESALEAVRNGENPELTTRQKHTRECFVVLEEGADAVKVEETIKNMPNYFADYDTTVHFISEEELKKNHSGIPHGGFVIRTGKTGWNKENSHVIEYSLKLDSNPEFTSCVIVAYARAAYRLYKEGQSGCKTVFDIAPAYLSAKDGAELRKNLL
;
A
#
# COMPACT_ATOMS: atom_id res chain seq x y z
N MET A 1 12.75 3.12 -7.20
CA MET A 1 13.66 2.86 -8.34
C MET A 1 13.79 4.10 -9.22
N TYR A 2 12.83 4.43 -10.10
CA TYR A 2 12.98 5.57 -11.02
C TYR A 2 13.27 6.90 -10.32
N ALA A 3 12.44 7.28 -9.34
CA ALA A 3 12.63 8.51 -8.58
C ALA A 3 13.97 8.56 -7.83
N ASN A 4 14.43 7.42 -7.33
CA ASN A 4 15.73 7.30 -6.66
C ASN A 4 16.90 7.44 -7.66
N ALA A 5 16.79 6.85 -8.86
CA ALA A 5 17.80 7.01 -9.91
C ALA A 5 17.88 8.45 -10.46
N ILE A 6 16.76 9.18 -10.48
CA ILE A 6 16.68 10.58 -10.92
C ILE A 6 17.17 11.53 -9.81
N LEU A 7 16.75 11.30 -8.57
CA LEU A 7 17.14 12.06 -7.39
C LEU A 7 17.95 11.17 -6.43
N PRO A 8 19.25 10.94 -6.69
CA PRO A 8 20.07 10.05 -5.86
C PRO A 8 20.23 10.57 -4.43
N ASP A 9 20.36 11.90 -4.26
CA ASP A 9 20.46 12.57 -2.98
C ASP A 9 19.07 13.03 -2.47
N GLY A 10 18.36 12.11 -1.83
CA GLY A 10 17.00 12.32 -1.32
C GLY A 10 16.53 11.25 -0.33
N LYS A 11 15.26 11.30 0.06
CA LYS A 11 14.60 10.33 0.94
C LYS A 11 13.37 9.71 0.28
N ASP A 12 13.18 8.42 0.52
CA ASP A 12 12.04 7.63 0.03
C ASP A 12 11.02 7.43 1.15
N TYR A 13 9.75 7.70 0.84
CA TYR A 13 8.63 7.50 1.74
C TYR A 13 7.57 6.66 1.05
N THR A 14 7.17 5.57 1.68
CA THR A 14 6.03 4.77 1.26
C THR A 14 4.96 4.79 2.33
N PHE A 15 3.73 5.09 1.90
CA PHE A 15 2.53 5.05 2.71
C PHE A 15 1.51 4.11 2.07
N TRP A 16 0.88 3.25 2.86
CA TRP A 16 -0.19 2.36 2.42
C TRP A 16 -1.54 2.80 2.98
N GLY A 17 -2.57 2.72 2.14
CA GLY A 17 -3.96 2.97 2.51
C GLY A 17 -4.47 4.41 2.23
N LYS A 18 -5.65 4.79 2.73
CA LYS A 18 -6.57 3.95 3.54
C LYS A 18 -6.95 2.67 2.79
N GLY A 19 -6.77 1.52 3.42
CA GLY A 19 -6.96 0.24 2.74
C GLY A 19 -7.08 -0.95 3.67
N VAL A 20 -7.83 -1.96 3.24
CA VAL A 20 -7.99 -3.22 3.97
C VAL A 20 -6.73 -4.07 3.80
N SER A 21 -6.08 -4.41 4.92
CA SER A 21 -5.00 -5.40 4.89
C SER A 21 -5.56 -6.78 5.20
N GLN A 22 -5.54 -7.67 4.21
CA GLN A 22 -6.05 -9.03 4.38
C GLN A 22 -5.27 -9.81 5.44
N GLY A 23 -3.94 -9.75 5.42
CA GLY A 23 -3.11 -10.44 6.42
C GLY A 23 -3.38 -9.98 7.86
N HIS A 24 -3.65 -8.69 8.09
CA HIS A 24 -3.99 -8.19 9.42
C HIS A 24 -5.43 -8.52 9.80
N SER A 25 -6.36 -8.51 8.84
CA SER A 25 -7.75 -8.96 9.07
C SER A 25 -7.76 -10.45 9.46
N ASP A 26 -6.96 -11.29 8.81
CA ASP A 26 -6.75 -12.70 9.17
C ASP A 26 -6.11 -12.88 10.54
N ALA A 27 -5.26 -11.95 10.98
CA ALA A 27 -4.67 -12.00 12.30
C ALA A 27 -5.70 -11.70 13.39
N ILE A 28 -6.56 -10.70 13.18
CA ILE A 28 -7.68 -10.37 14.07
C ILE A 28 -8.63 -11.57 14.21
N ARG A 29 -8.98 -12.22 13.09
CA ARG A 29 -9.87 -13.41 13.08
C ARG A 29 -9.30 -14.63 13.80
N ARG A 30 -8.01 -14.63 14.13
CA ARG A 30 -7.35 -15.70 14.91
C ARG A 30 -7.32 -15.42 16.41
N VAL A 31 -7.79 -14.26 16.85
CA VAL A 31 -7.93 -13.92 18.27
C VAL A 31 -9.14 -14.65 18.85
N GLU A 32 -8.95 -15.30 20.00
CA GLU A 32 -10.03 -15.97 20.74
C GLU A 32 -11.17 -14.98 21.06
N GLY A 33 -12.42 -15.37 20.79
CA GLY A 33 -13.59 -14.51 21.01
C GLY A 33 -13.92 -13.56 19.85
N VAL A 34 -13.19 -13.62 18.74
CA VAL A 34 -13.49 -12.87 17.51
C VAL A 34 -14.20 -13.77 16.49
N LYS A 35 -15.42 -13.38 16.11
CA LYS A 35 -16.21 -14.05 15.07
C LYS A 35 -15.77 -13.65 13.66
N ASP A 36 -15.57 -12.35 13.43
CA ASP A 36 -15.09 -11.80 12.16
C ASP A 36 -14.42 -10.44 12.42
N GLY A 37 -13.65 -9.95 11.45
CA GLY A 37 -13.07 -8.62 11.57
C GLY A 37 -12.34 -8.14 10.33
N LYS A 38 -12.24 -6.82 10.22
CA LYS A 38 -11.46 -6.13 9.19
C LYS A 38 -10.52 -5.11 9.79
N GLN A 39 -9.36 -5.02 9.16
CA GLN A 39 -8.32 -4.07 9.53
C GLN A 39 -8.04 -3.11 8.38
N TYR A 40 -7.99 -1.82 8.70
CA TYR A 40 -7.57 -0.75 7.81
C TYR A 40 -6.22 -0.19 8.23
N THR A 41 -5.27 -0.15 7.29
CA THR A 41 -4.04 0.64 7.42
C THR A 41 -4.30 2.02 6.85
N ILE A 42 -3.95 3.06 7.61
CA ILE A 42 -4.29 4.45 7.27
C ILE A 42 -3.03 5.31 7.39
N PRO A 43 -2.61 6.04 6.35
CA PRO A 43 -1.53 7.01 6.46
C PRO A 43 -1.87 8.10 7.49
N VAL A 44 -0.88 8.49 8.30
CA VAL A 44 -1.00 9.67 9.16
C VAL A 44 -0.89 10.92 8.29
N GLU A 45 -1.95 11.73 8.23
CA GLU A 45 -2.03 12.86 7.31
C GLU A 45 -0.89 13.88 7.53
N SER A 46 -0.60 14.25 8.77
CA SER A 46 0.47 15.21 9.08
C SER A 46 1.86 14.70 8.65
N ALA A 47 2.12 13.40 8.73
CA ALA A 47 3.36 12.80 8.25
C ALA A 47 3.44 12.81 6.72
N LEU A 48 2.30 12.58 6.05
CA LEU A 48 2.19 12.63 4.59
C LEU A 48 2.40 14.06 4.08
N GLU A 49 1.79 15.06 4.72
CA GLU A 49 1.94 16.49 4.41
C GLU A 49 3.39 16.96 4.58
N ALA A 50 4.04 16.64 5.71
CA ALA A 50 5.44 16.99 5.95
C ALA A 50 6.39 16.43 4.87
N VAL A 51 6.12 15.20 4.42
CA VAL A 51 6.85 14.59 3.30
C VAL A 51 6.57 15.34 2.00
N ARG A 52 5.32 15.66 1.68
CA ARG A 52 4.96 16.43 0.47
C ARG A 52 5.55 17.84 0.44
N ASN A 53 5.78 18.43 1.61
CA ASN A 53 6.44 19.73 1.76
C ASN A 53 7.97 19.66 1.56
N GLY A 54 8.55 18.47 1.39
CA GLY A 54 9.99 18.30 1.21
C GLY A 54 10.80 18.50 2.51
N GLU A 55 10.15 18.41 3.67
CA GLU A 55 10.78 18.60 4.99
C GLU A 55 11.75 17.46 5.35
N ASN A 56 11.66 16.33 4.64
CA ASN A 56 12.51 15.16 4.83
C ASN A 56 12.52 14.62 6.29
N PRO A 57 11.36 14.42 6.93
CA PRO A 57 11.30 13.96 8.32
C PRO A 57 11.88 12.55 8.48
N GLU A 58 12.46 12.25 9.65
CA GLU A 58 12.70 10.89 10.09
C GLU A 58 11.42 10.37 10.76
N LEU A 59 10.79 9.35 10.18
CA LEU A 59 9.51 8.83 10.64
C LEU A 59 9.67 7.39 11.11
N THR A 60 9.30 7.14 12.36
CA THR A 60 9.12 5.77 12.88
C THR A 60 7.89 5.12 12.25
N THR A 61 7.80 3.80 12.33
CA THR A 61 6.65 3.03 11.86
C THR A 61 5.31 3.55 12.40
N ARG A 62 5.24 3.86 13.70
CA ARG A 62 4.06 4.42 14.38
C ARG A 62 3.63 5.77 13.81
N GLN A 63 4.57 6.60 13.39
CA GLN A 63 4.29 7.94 12.86
C GLN A 63 3.80 7.92 11.40
N LYS A 64 3.99 6.81 10.67
CA LYS A 64 3.59 6.72 9.25
C LYS A 64 2.15 6.24 9.09
N HIS A 65 1.72 5.33 9.97
CA HIS A 65 0.44 4.65 9.84
C HIS A 65 -0.25 4.46 11.17
N THR A 66 -1.56 4.67 11.18
CA THR A 66 -2.45 4.14 12.21
C THR A 66 -3.14 2.87 11.72
N ARG A 67 -3.69 2.11 12.66
CA ARG A 67 -4.47 0.90 12.38
C ARG A 67 -5.85 1.04 12.98
N GLU A 68 -6.86 0.73 12.18
CA GLU A 68 -8.26 0.80 12.59
C GLU A 68 -8.89 -0.57 12.36
N CYS A 69 -9.42 -1.17 13.43
CA CYS A 69 -9.95 -2.52 13.45
C CYS A 69 -11.46 -2.47 13.71
N PHE A 70 -12.23 -3.16 12.88
CA PHE A 70 -13.67 -3.36 13.07
C PHE A 70 -13.92 -4.84 13.33
N VAL A 71 -14.42 -5.17 14.51
CA VAL A 71 -14.41 -6.52 15.07
C VAL A 71 -15.82 -6.93 15.47
N VAL A 72 -16.21 -8.13 15.08
CA VAL A 72 -17.45 -8.78 15.53
C VAL A 72 -17.06 -9.82 16.56
N LEU A 73 -17.59 -9.71 17.76
CA LEU A 73 -17.32 -10.64 18.85
C LEU A 73 -18.16 -11.92 18.73
N GLU A 74 -17.64 -13.01 19.25
CA GLU A 74 -18.44 -14.20 19.58
C GLU A 74 -19.35 -13.91 20.78
N GLU A 75 -20.42 -14.69 20.93
CA GLU A 75 -21.34 -14.54 22.07
C GLU A 75 -20.61 -14.84 23.39
N GLY A 76 -20.69 -13.91 24.34
CA GLY A 76 -20.03 -14.03 25.65
C GLY A 76 -18.52 -13.72 25.67
N ALA A 77 -17.93 -13.28 24.55
CA ALA A 77 -16.53 -12.89 24.51
C ALA A 77 -16.25 -11.61 25.33
N ASP A 78 -15.07 -11.58 25.97
CA ASP A 78 -14.58 -10.41 26.71
C ASP A 78 -13.96 -9.40 25.74
N ALA A 79 -14.69 -8.30 25.50
CA ALA A 79 -14.26 -7.21 24.62
C ALA A 79 -12.92 -6.60 25.04
N VAL A 80 -12.66 -6.46 26.35
CA VAL A 80 -11.42 -5.86 26.86
C VAL A 80 -10.24 -6.77 26.56
N LYS A 81 -10.38 -8.07 26.86
CA LYS A 81 -9.35 -9.08 26.55
C LYS A 81 -9.05 -9.14 25.05
N VAL A 82 -10.07 -9.09 24.21
CA VAL A 82 -9.92 -9.09 22.74
C VAL A 82 -9.17 -7.84 22.27
N GLU A 83 -9.58 -6.66 22.75
CA GLU A 83 -8.94 -5.39 22.39
C GLU A 83 -7.46 -5.36 22.80
N GLU A 84 -7.14 -5.77 24.03
CA GLU A 84 -5.76 -5.85 24.52
C GLU A 84 -4.94 -6.86 23.70
N THR A 85 -5.51 -8.01 23.37
CA THR A 85 -4.83 -9.02 22.56
C THR A 85 -4.51 -8.50 21.15
N ILE A 86 -5.46 -7.80 20.53
CA ILE A 86 -5.25 -7.17 19.21
C ILE A 86 -4.15 -6.12 19.32
N LYS A 87 -4.27 -5.15 20.24
CA LYS A 87 -3.32 -4.04 20.36
C LYS A 87 -1.89 -4.49 20.66
N ASN A 88 -1.74 -5.56 21.44
CA ASN A 88 -0.43 -6.07 21.85
C ASN A 88 0.12 -7.15 20.91
N MET A 89 -0.56 -7.47 19.80
CA MET A 89 -0.10 -8.53 18.89
C MET A 89 1.22 -8.13 18.19
N PRO A 90 2.31 -8.90 18.41
CA PRO A 90 3.61 -8.60 17.82
C PRO A 90 3.56 -8.67 16.29
N ASN A 91 4.36 -7.84 15.62
CA ASN A 91 4.46 -7.73 14.15
C ASN A 91 3.21 -7.19 13.42
N TYR A 92 2.04 -7.17 14.05
CA TYR A 92 0.80 -6.70 13.45
C TYR A 92 0.39 -5.33 13.99
N PHE A 93 0.29 -5.17 15.32
CA PHE A 93 -0.38 -4.03 15.94
C PHE A 93 0.45 -3.32 17.01
N ALA A 94 1.33 -4.04 17.72
CA ALA A 94 2.08 -3.52 18.87
C ALA A 94 2.88 -2.23 18.57
N ASP A 95 3.41 -2.10 17.36
CA ASP A 95 4.22 -0.95 16.93
C ASP A 95 3.40 0.23 16.38
N TYR A 96 2.07 0.15 16.42
CA TYR A 96 1.17 1.12 15.79
C TYR A 96 0.14 1.66 16.77
N ASP A 97 -0.33 2.88 16.51
CA ASP A 97 -1.53 3.38 17.16
C ASP A 97 -2.73 2.65 16.55
N THR A 98 -3.32 1.76 17.36
CA THR A 98 -4.38 0.85 16.94
C THR A 98 -5.69 1.18 17.65
N THR A 99 -6.76 1.41 16.90
CA THR A 99 -8.12 1.61 17.40
C THR A 99 -8.96 0.37 17.10
N VAL A 100 -9.71 -0.12 18.07
CA VAL A 100 -10.60 -1.29 17.93
C VAL A 100 -12.04 -0.84 18.15
N HIS A 101 -12.90 -1.16 17.18
CA HIS A 101 -14.33 -0.91 17.21
C HIS A 101 -15.06 -2.25 17.22
N PHE A 102 -15.87 -2.48 18.25
CA PHE A 102 -16.77 -3.63 18.29
C PHE A 102 -18.09 -3.26 17.62
N ILE A 103 -18.44 -3.97 16.55
CA ILE A 103 -19.61 -3.70 15.72
C ILE A 103 -20.43 -4.97 15.47
N SER A 104 -21.65 -4.79 14.96
CA SER A 104 -22.48 -5.93 14.56
C SER A 104 -21.98 -6.57 13.26
N GLU A 105 -22.32 -7.85 13.06
CA GLU A 105 -22.04 -8.54 11.79
C GLU A 105 -22.75 -7.87 10.60
N GLU A 106 -23.95 -7.34 10.81
CA GLU A 106 -24.70 -6.60 9.79
C GLU A 106 -23.96 -5.33 9.37
N GLU A 107 -23.41 -4.58 10.34
CA GLU A 107 -22.62 -3.38 10.09
C GLU A 107 -21.32 -3.71 9.35
N LEU A 108 -20.61 -4.76 9.76
CA LEU A 108 -19.40 -5.22 9.08
C LEU A 108 -19.69 -5.56 7.61
N LYS A 109 -20.77 -6.29 7.34
CA LYS A 109 -21.19 -6.63 5.96
C LYS A 109 -21.58 -5.39 5.15
N LYS A 110 -22.34 -4.47 5.75
CA LYS A 110 -22.87 -3.30 5.06
C LYS A 110 -21.78 -2.28 4.72
N ASN A 111 -20.94 -1.93 5.69
CA ASN A 111 -20.01 -0.80 5.57
C ASN A 111 -18.57 -1.23 5.24
N HIS A 112 -18.24 -2.50 5.51
CA HIS A 112 -16.88 -3.00 5.40
C HIS A 112 -16.79 -4.22 4.50
N SER A 113 -17.71 -4.49 3.57
CA SER A 113 -17.61 -5.66 2.68
C SER A 113 -16.50 -5.56 1.63
N GLY A 114 -16.21 -4.35 1.14
CA GLY A 114 -15.19 -4.11 0.11
C GLY A 114 -13.74 -4.39 0.55
N ILE A 115 -12.83 -4.40 -0.43
CA ILE A 115 -11.38 -4.52 -0.21
C ILE A 115 -10.68 -3.33 -0.89
N PRO A 116 -10.99 -2.08 -0.48
CA PRO A 116 -10.32 -0.90 -1.01
C PRO A 116 -8.87 -0.88 -0.54
N HIS A 117 -8.01 -0.24 -1.31
CA HIS A 117 -6.65 0.05 -0.90
C HIS A 117 -6.12 1.28 -1.63
N GLY A 118 -4.94 1.70 -1.24
CA GLY A 118 -4.23 2.76 -1.92
C GLY A 118 -2.86 2.96 -1.34
N GLY A 119 -2.28 4.10 -1.62
CA GLY A 119 -1.04 4.51 -1.02
C GLY A 119 -0.29 5.52 -1.86
N PHE A 120 0.86 5.90 -1.35
CA PHE A 120 1.74 6.90 -1.92
C PHE A 120 3.18 6.38 -1.87
N VAL A 121 3.91 6.57 -2.95
CA VAL A 121 5.37 6.46 -2.99
C VAL A 121 5.89 7.84 -3.33
N ILE A 122 6.60 8.45 -2.39
CA ILE A 122 7.11 9.81 -2.49
C ILE A 122 8.63 9.78 -2.37
N ARG A 123 9.31 10.45 -3.29
CA ARG A 123 10.73 10.75 -3.21
C ARG A 123 10.89 12.25 -3.08
N THR A 124 11.63 12.69 -2.08
CA THR A 124 11.97 14.10 -1.87
C THR A 124 13.47 14.27 -1.90
N GLY A 125 13.95 15.27 -2.64
CA GLY A 125 15.38 15.45 -2.86
C GLY A 125 15.72 16.90 -3.18
N LYS A 126 17.02 17.18 -3.26
CA LYS A 126 17.51 18.52 -3.59
C LYS A 126 18.55 18.47 -4.70
N THR A 127 18.59 19.51 -5.53
CA THR A 127 19.62 19.72 -6.57
C THR A 127 20.22 21.11 -6.46
N GLY A 128 21.27 21.38 -7.25
CA GLY A 128 22.07 22.60 -7.16
C GLY A 128 23.33 22.38 -6.33
N TRP A 129 24.35 23.20 -6.56
CA TRP A 129 25.67 23.03 -5.94
C TRP A 129 25.60 23.21 -4.43
N ASN A 130 24.65 24.04 -3.98
CA ASN A 130 24.39 24.31 -2.57
C ASN A 130 23.08 23.65 -2.09
N LYS A 131 22.52 22.71 -2.85
CA LYS A 131 21.24 22.04 -2.58
C LYS A 131 20.08 23.03 -2.39
N GLU A 132 20.04 24.08 -3.20
CA GLU A 132 19.06 25.17 -3.09
C GLU A 132 17.70 24.85 -3.75
N ASN A 133 17.63 23.85 -4.62
CA ASN A 133 16.40 23.50 -5.34
C ASN A 133 15.77 22.24 -4.75
N SER A 134 14.56 22.34 -4.21
CA SER A 134 13.82 21.20 -3.65
C SER A 134 12.91 20.57 -4.69
N HIS A 135 12.84 19.24 -4.69
CA HIS A 135 12.03 18.44 -5.62
C HIS A 135 11.24 17.36 -4.90
N VAL A 136 10.03 17.09 -5.40
CA VAL A 136 9.14 16.05 -4.91
C VAL A 136 8.63 15.25 -6.10
N ILE A 137 8.77 13.93 -6.05
CA ILE A 137 8.19 12.98 -7.01
C ILE A 137 7.21 12.11 -6.25
N GLU A 138 5.94 12.14 -6.63
CA GLU A 138 4.88 11.38 -5.98
C GLU A 138 4.15 10.47 -6.98
N TYR A 139 3.92 9.23 -6.58
CA TYR A 139 3.04 8.29 -7.27
C TYR A 139 1.98 7.80 -6.28
N SER A 140 0.71 7.78 -6.70
CA SER A 140 -0.40 7.41 -5.83
C SER A 140 -1.32 6.36 -6.47
N LEU A 141 -1.95 5.57 -5.61
CA LEU A 141 -3.02 4.64 -5.97
C LEU A 141 -4.24 4.93 -5.09
N LYS A 142 -5.42 4.96 -5.73
CA LYS A 142 -6.73 5.01 -5.06
C LYS A 142 -7.60 3.93 -5.67
N LEU A 143 -7.80 2.84 -4.94
CA LEU A 143 -8.37 1.60 -5.46
C LEU A 143 -9.63 1.24 -4.69
N ASP A 144 -10.73 1.07 -5.41
CA ASP A 144 -11.98 0.56 -4.83
C ASP A 144 -11.90 -0.97 -4.58
N SER A 145 -11.14 -1.68 -5.43
CA SER A 145 -10.88 -3.11 -5.33
C SER A 145 -9.40 -3.42 -5.56
N ASN A 146 -8.67 -3.63 -4.47
CA ASN A 146 -7.27 -4.05 -4.50
C ASN A 146 -7.02 -5.35 -5.29
N PRO A 147 -7.80 -6.44 -5.11
CA PRO A 147 -7.57 -7.68 -5.86
C PRO A 147 -7.82 -7.51 -7.37
N GLU A 148 -8.80 -6.71 -7.79
CA GLU A 148 -9.04 -6.45 -9.21
C GLU A 148 -7.90 -5.65 -9.83
N PHE A 149 -7.46 -4.57 -9.18
CA PHE A 149 -6.33 -3.78 -9.67
C PHE A 149 -5.06 -4.62 -9.78
N THR A 150 -4.78 -5.44 -8.76
CA THR A 150 -3.65 -6.39 -8.78
C THR A 150 -3.76 -7.36 -9.95
N SER A 151 -4.96 -7.87 -10.24
CA SER A 151 -5.21 -8.76 -11.38
C SER A 151 -4.94 -8.07 -12.72
N CYS A 152 -5.35 -6.81 -12.87
CA CYS A 152 -5.04 -6.01 -14.07
C CYS A 152 -3.54 -5.84 -14.28
N VAL A 153 -2.78 -5.58 -13.20
CA VAL A 153 -1.31 -5.53 -13.25
C VAL A 153 -0.75 -6.89 -13.71
N ILE A 154 -1.18 -8.00 -13.12
CA ILE A 154 -0.74 -9.35 -13.50
C ILE A 154 -0.98 -9.62 -14.99
N VAL A 155 -2.16 -9.29 -15.51
CA VAL A 155 -2.49 -9.48 -16.93
C VAL A 155 -1.60 -8.61 -17.84
N ALA A 156 -1.27 -7.38 -17.43
CA ALA A 156 -0.33 -6.54 -18.16
C ALA A 156 1.08 -7.15 -18.20
N TYR A 157 1.55 -7.72 -17.09
CA TYR A 157 2.85 -8.39 -17.04
C TYR A 157 2.86 -9.76 -17.74
N ALA A 158 1.72 -10.47 -17.82
CA ALA A 158 1.61 -11.69 -18.61
C ALA A 158 1.84 -11.42 -20.12
N ARG A 159 1.35 -10.27 -20.62
CA ARG A 159 1.65 -9.81 -21.99
C ARG A 159 3.15 -9.59 -22.19
N ALA A 160 3.81 -8.95 -21.23
CA ALA A 160 5.25 -8.75 -21.28
C ALA A 160 6.01 -10.08 -21.31
N ALA A 161 5.68 -10.99 -20.41
CA ALA A 161 6.29 -12.33 -20.35
C ALA A 161 6.14 -13.08 -21.68
N TYR A 162 4.96 -13.03 -22.31
CA TYR A 162 4.73 -13.65 -23.60
C TYR A 162 5.60 -13.05 -24.71
N ARG A 163 5.73 -11.72 -24.76
CA ARG A 163 6.59 -11.03 -25.75
C ARG A 163 8.06 -11.41 -25.57
N LEU A 164 8.57 -11.37 -24.32
CA LEU A 164 9.95 -11.76 -24.01
C LEU A 164 10.22 -13.22 -24.38
N TYR A 165 9.25 -14.12 -24.15
CA TYR A 165 9.34 -15.51 -24.59
C TYR A 165 9.46 -15.61 -26.13
N LYS A 166 8.68 -14.84 -26.88
CA LYS A 166 8.76 -14.81 -28.36
C LYS A 166 10.10 -14.29 -28.87
N GLU A 167 10.79 -13.48 -28.09
CA GLU A 167 12.15 -13.00 -28.36
C GLU A 167 13.23 -13.98 -27.90
N GLY A 168 12.86 -15.15 -27.36
CA GLY A 168 13.79 -16.18 -26.91
C GLY A 168 14.36 -15.95 -25.51
N GLN A 169 13.81 -15.03 -24.73
CA GLN A 169 14.24 -14.80 -23.35
C GLN A 169 13.64 -15.83 -22.39
N SER A 170 14.40 -16.22 -21.37
CA SER A 170 14.00 -17.18 -20.33
C SER A 170 14.53 -16.79 -18.95
N GLY A 171 14.01 -17.44 -17.90
CA GLY A 171 14.42 -17.22 -16.51
C GLY A 171 13.51 -16.25 -15.75
N CYS A 172 13.76 -16.12 -14.45
CA CYS A 172 12.96 -15.26 -13.58
C CYS A 172 13.26 -13.78 -13.84
N LYS A 173 12.20 -12.97 -13.87
CA LYS A 173 12.26 -11.52 -14.06
C LYS A 173 11.42 -10.83 -12.98
N THR A 174 11.82 -9.62 -12.62
CA THR A 174 11.08 -8.73 -11.74
C THR A 174 10.56 -7.54 -12.54
N VAL A 175 9.74 -6.69 -11.92
CA VAL A 175 9.26 -5.45 -12.55
C VAL A 175 10.38 -4.50 -12.99
N PHE A 176 11.61 -4.66 -12.47
CA PHE A 176 12.76 -3.83 -12.87
C PHE A 176 13.39 -4.29 -14.18
N ASP A 177 13.12 -5.52 -14.62
CA ASP A 177 13.68 -6.08 -15.86
C ASP A 177 12.77 -5.83 -17.08
N ILE A 178 11.56 -5.29 -16.86
CA ILE A 178 10.51 -5.18 -17.86
C ILE A 178 10.34 -3.72 -18.27
N ALA A 179 10.74 -3.38 -19.49
CA ALA A 179 10.49 -2.03 -20.02
C ALA A 179 8.98 -1.76 -20.16
N PRO A 180 8.47 -0.54 -19.87
CA PRO A 180 7.03 -0.24 -19.87
C PRO A 180 6.32 -0.57 -21.18
N ALA A 181 7.00 -0.46 -22.33
CA ALA A 181 6.44 -0.77 -23.64
C ALA A 181 5.94 -2.22 -23.76
N TYR A 182 6.54 -3.18 -23.03
CA TYR A 182 6.10 -4.58 -23.02
C TYR A 182 4.73 -4.77 -22.36
N LEU A 183 4.33 -3.87 -21.48
CA LEU A 183 3.06 -3.95 -20.75
C LEU A 183 1.87 -3.51 -21.62
N SER A 184 2.11 -2.68 -22.63
CA SER A 184 1.04 -2.15 -23.49
C SER A 184 0.51 -3.19 -24.48
N ALA A 185 -0.80 -3.16 -24.73
CA ALA A 185 -1.41 -3.89 -25.83
C ALA A 185 -1.02 -3.31 -27.21
N LYS A 186 -0.68 -2.02 -27.24
CA LYS A 186 -0.30 -1.28 -28.47
C LYS A 186 1.09 -1.68 -28.94
N ASP A 187 1.37 -1.43 -30.22
CA ASP A 187 2.71 -1.60 -30.78
C ASP A 187 3.60 -0.38 -30.49
N GLY A 188 4.89 -0.49 -30.81
CA GLY A 188 5.87 0.55 -30.54
C GLY A 188 5.63 1.84 -31.34
N ALA A 189 5.08 1.76 -32.56
CA ALA A 189 4.81 2.94 -33.37
C ALA A 189 3.61 3.72 -32.81
N GLU A 190 2.56 3.01 -32.42
CA GLU A 190 1.37 3.59 -31.82
C GLU A 190 1.68 4.22 -30.44
N LEU A 191 2.53 3.59 -29.63
CA LEU A 191 2.99 4.15 -28.36
C LEU A 191 3.71 5.49 -28.58
N ARG A 192 4.68 5.53 -29.50
CA ARG A 192 5.43 6.76 -29.81
C ARG A 192 4.54 7.85 -30.40
N LYS A 193 3.54 7.51 -31.21
CA LYS A 193 2.64 8.50 -31.83
C LYS A 193 1.73 9.19 -30.80
N ASN A 194 1.28 8.45 -29.79
CA ASN A 194 0.20 8.90 -28.92
C ASN A 194 0.65 9.29 -27.51
N LEU A 195 1.84 8.87 -27.05
CA LEU A 195 2.30 9.06 -25.67
C LEU A 195 3.67 9.77 -25.55
N LEU A 196 4.34 10.10 -26.66
CA LEU A 196 5.58 10.87 -26.72
C LEU A 196 5.45 11.98 -27.76
#